data_AF-A0A3C1D433-F1
#
_entry.id   AF-A0A3C1D433-F1
#
_cell.length_a   1.000
_cell.length_b   1.000
_cell.length_c   1.000
_cell.angle_alpha   90.00
_cell.angle_beta   90.00
_cell.angle_gamma   90.00
#
_symmetry.space_group_name_H-M   'P 1'
#
loop_
_entity.id
_entity.type
_entity.pdbx_description
1 polymer ?
#
loop_
_entity_poly.entity_id
_entity_poly.type
_entity_poly.pdbx_seq_one_letter_code
_entity_poly.pdbx_strand_id
1 'polypeptide(L)'
;MRVPLSWLREFVEVPAEATPEDVLAALVSVGFEEEDVHRFDLSGPIVVGEVLEFVEEPQSNGKTIRWCQVRVADGEGTDDAPAVRGIVCGANNFFAGDKVVVT
;
A
#
# COMPACT_ATOMS: atom_id res chain seq x y z
N MET A 1 15.81 -14.36 4.03
CA MET A 1 14.41 -14.80 3.81
C MET A 1 13.50 -13.85 4.58
N ARG A 2 12.32 -13.47 4.06
CA ARG A 2 11.39 -12.58 4.79
C ARG A 2 10.08 -13.30 5.10
N VAL A 3 9.54 -13.10 6.29
CA VAL A 3 8.30 -13.71 6.77
C VAL A 3 7.47 -12.68 7.53
N PRO A 4 6.18 -12.45 7.19
CA PRO A 4 5.29 -11.64 8.01
C PRO A 4 4.99 -12.33 9.34
N LEU A 5 5.09 -11.61 10.46
CA LEU A 5 4.80 -12.17 11.77
C LEU A 5 3.33 -12.63 11.91
N SER A 6 2.40 -11.93 11.27
CA SER A 6 0.99 -12.33 11.24
C SER A 6 0.79 -13.69 10.57
N TRP A 7 1.48 -13.93 9.45
CA TRP A 7 1.40 -15.20 8.73
C TRP A 7 2.06 -16.34 9.53
N LEU A 8 3.22 -16.10 10.16
CA LEU A 8 3.86 -17.10 11.01
C LEU A 8 2.94 -17.57 12.15
N ARG A 9 2.20 -16.65 12.77
CA ARG A 9 1.23 -16.92 13.84
C ARG A 9 0.06 -17.82 13.40
N GLU A 10 -0.20 -17.95 12.09
CA GLU A 10 -1.21 -18.89 11.58
C GLU A 10 -0.75 -20.36 11.67
N PHE A 11 0.57 -20.61 11.76
CA PHE A 11 1.13 -21.97 11.70
C PHE A 11 1.73 -22.45 13.03
N VAL A 12 2.16 -21.53 13.89
CA VAL A 12 2.79 -21.85 15.17
C VAL A 12 2.32 -20.92 16.27
N GLU A 13 2.27 -21.43 17.49
CA GLU A 13 1.99 -20.62 18.67
C GLU A 13 3.15 -19.66 18.93
N VAL A 14 2.87 -18.36 18.79
CA VAL A 14 3.76 -17.27 19.20
C VAL A 14 3.01 -16.46 20.26
N PRO A 15 3.64 -16.12 21.40
CA PRO A 15 2.98 -15.31 22.44
C PRO A 15 2.40 -14.01 21.84
N ALA A 16 1.22 -13.59 22.29
CA ALA A 16 0.49 -12.47 21.68
C ALA A 16 1.27 -11.15 21.79
N GLU A 17 1.96 -10.98 22.90
CA GLU A 17 2.81 -9.85 23.26
C GLU A 17 4.22 -9.92 22.67
N ALA A 18 4.62 -11.06 22.07
CA ALA A 18 5.95 -11.20 21.49
C ALA A 18 6.14 -10.22 20.32
N THR A 19 7.23 -9.46 20.40
CA THR A 19 7.68 -8.54 19.37
C THR A 19 8.37 -9.29 18.23
N PRO A 20 8.52 -8.69 17.03
CA PRO A 20 9.37 -9.26 15.99
C PRO A 20 10.79 -9.58 16.47
N GLU A 21 11.35 -8.75 17.35
CA GLU A 21 12.67 -8.93 17.95
C GLU A 21 12.74 -10.19 18.82
N ASP A 22 11.71 -10.48 19.63
CA ASP A 22 11.68 -11.68 20.47
C ASP A 22 11.69 -12.96 19.62
N VAL A 23 10.91 -12.95 18.52
CA VAL A 23 10.83 -14.09 17.58
C VAL A 23 12.16 -14.30 16.85
N LEU A 24 12.78 -13.20 16.42
CA LEU A 24 14.05 -13.21 15.72
C LEU A 24 15.17 -13.72 16.65
N ALA A 25 15.22 -13.29 17.91
CA ALA A 25 16.14 -13.84 18.91
C ALA A 25 15.97 -15.36 19.11
N ALA A 26 14.73 -15.86 19.13
CA ALA A 26 14.45 -17.30 19.24
C ALA A 26 14.95 -18.07 18.01
N LEU A 27 14.75 -17.53 16.80
CA LEU A 27 15.24 -18.13 15.56
C LEU A 27 16.78 -18.16 15.50
N VAL A 28 17.45 -17.09 15.92
CA VAL A 28 18.92 -17.03 16.03
C VAL A 28 19.45 -18.07 17.00
N SER A 29 18.75 -18.29 18.12
CA SER A 29 19.17 -19.28 19.13
C SER A 29 19.24 -20.72 18.60
N VAL A 30 18.57 -21.02 17.48
CA VAL A 30 18.59 -22.33 16.81
C VAL A 30 19.29 -22.32 15.45
N GLY A 31 20.00 -21.24 15.12
CA GLY A 31 20.91 -21.15 13.96
C GLY A 31 20.34 -20.45 12.72
N PHE A 32 19.20 -19.76 12.82
CA PHE A 32 18.71 -18.90 11.74
C PHE A 32 19.19 -17.47 11.94
N GLU A 33 20.06 -16.99 11.05
CA GLU A 33 20.66 -15.65 11.15
C GLU A 33 19.62 -14.52 11.01
N GLU A 34 19.81 -13.43 11.77
CA GLU A 34 19.03 -12.20 11.64
C GLU A 34 19.62 -11.26 10.58
N GLU A 35 18.75 -10.64 9.77
CA GLU A 35 19.16 -9.59 8.84
C GLU A 35 18.54 -8.23 9.22
N ASP A 36 17.20 -8.16 9.34
CA ASP A 36 16.51 -6.89 9.62
C ASP A 36 15.06 -7.12 10.08
N VAL A 37 14.49 -6.11 10.74
CA VAL A 37 13.05 -6.02 11.07
C VAL A 37 12.43 -4.84 10.32
N HIS A 38 11.54 -5.14 9.39
CA HIS A 38 10.87 -4.12 8.60
C HIS A 38 9.52 -3.71 9.20
N ARG A 39 9.36 -2.40 9.44
CA ARG A 39 8.11 -1.76 9.88
C ARG A 39 7.66 -0.74 8.84
N PHE A 40 6.38 -0.38 8.88
CA PHE A 40 5.82 0.67 8.04
C PHE A 40 4.90 1.56 8.88
N ASP A 41 4.94 2.85 8.60
CA ASP A 41 4.06 3.86 9.18
C ASP A 41 3.29 4.56 8.06
N LEU A 42 2.04 4.91 8.33
CA LEU A 42 1.14 5.58 7.40
C LEU A 42 0.52 6.80 8.08
N SER A 43 0.32 7.88 7.34
CA SER A 43 -0.28 9.12 7.87
C SER A 43 -1.17 9.79 6.83
N GLY A 44 -2.16 10.54 7.28
CA GLY A 44 -3.13 11.21 6.41
C GLY A 44 -4.34 10.33 6.01
N PRO A 45 -5.23 10.86 5.16
CA PRO A 45 -6.40 10.13 4.68
C PRO A 45 -6.00 9.11 3.60
N ILE A 46 -5.62 7.91 4.03
CA ILE A 46 -5.26 6.82 3.12
C ILE A 46 -6.47 5.91 2.94
N VAL A 47 -6.94 5.80 1.70
CA VAL A 47 -8.13 5.01 1.37
C VAL A 47 -7.89 4.16 0.12
N VAL A 48 -8.76 3.16 -0.06
CA VAL A 48 -8.81 2.40 -1.30
C VAL A 48 -9.67 3.17 -2.30
N GLY A 49 -9.07 3.55 -3.43
CA GLY A 49 -9.76 4.16 -4.55
C GLY A 49 -10.00 3.19 -5.70
N GLU A 50 -10.88 3.57 -6.62
CA GLU A 50 -11.12 2.88 -7.90
C GLU A 50 -10.81 3.82 -9.05
N VAL A 51 -9.98 3.38 -9.98
CA VAL A 51 -9.66 4.15 -11.19
C VAL A 51 -10.87 4.11 -12.12
N LEU A 52 -11.49 5.25 -12.40
CA LEU A 52 -12.64 5.32 -13.32
C LEU A 52 -12.16 5.41 -14.76
N GLU A 53 -11.21 6.32 -15.01
CA GLU A 53 -10.62 6.56 -16.32
C GLU A 53 -9.29 7.29 -16.17
N PHE A 54 -8.50 7.30 -17.24
CA PHE A 54 -7.35 8.17 -17.36
C PHE A 54 -7.07 8.52 -18.81
N VAL A 55 -6.38 9.63 -19.02
CA VAL A 55 -5.84 10.04 -20.31
C VAL A 55 -4.32 10.14 -20.23
N GLU A 56 -3.64 9.71 -21.29
CA GLU A 56 -2.19 9.86 -21.39
C GLU A 56 -1.83 11.28 -21.83
N GLU A 57 -0.92 11.91 -21.09
CA GLU A 57 -0.46 13.28 -21.34
C GLU A 57 1.07 13.30 -21.52
N PRO A 58 1.56 13.46 -22.78
CA PRO A 58 2.98 13.65 -23.05
C PRO A 58 3.48 14.96 -22.45
N GLN A 59 4.56 14.89 -21.66
CA GLN A 59 5.19 16.05 -21.03
C GLN A 59 6.45 16.47 -21.79
N SER A 60 6.85 17.74 -21.62
CA SER A 60 8.02 18.33 -22.29
C SER A 60 9.36 17.67 -21.98
N ASN A 61 9.44 16.92 -20.87
CA ASN A 61 10.62 16.14 -20.47
C ASN A 61 10.69 14.76 -21.16
N GLY A 62 9.79 14.46 -22.11
CA GLY A 62 9.75 13.21 -22.84
C GLY A 62 9.11 12.03 -22.10
N LYS A 63 8.55 12.26 -20.90
CA LYS A 63 7.78 11.25 -20.16
C LYS A 63 6.29 11.46 -20.42
N THR A 64 5.53 10.37 -20.45
CA THR A 64 4.07 10.40 -20.48
C THR A 64 3.55 10.17 -19.07
N ILE A 65 2.66 11.04 -18.60
CA ILE A 65 1.90 10.84 -17.35
C ILE A 65 0.47 10.42 -17.70
N ARG A 66 -0.27 9.96 -16.69
CA ARG A 66 -1.71 9.71 -16.76
C ARG A 66 -2.44 10.70 -15.85
N TRP A 67 -3.35 11.48 -16.42
CA TRP A 67 -4.33 12.23 -15.65
C TRP A 67 -5.53 11.32 -15.38
N CYS A 68 -5.72 10.94 -14.12
CA CYS A 68 -6.65 9.90 -13.69
C CYS A 68 -7.85 10.52 -12.97
N GLN A 69 -9.05 9.99 -13.23
CA GLN A 69 -10.20 10.19 -12.36
C GLN A 69 -10.34 8.98 -11.44
N VAL A 70 -10.19 9.19 -10.14
CA VAL A 70 -10.19 8.10 -9.14
C VAL A 70 -11.31 8.34 -8.14
N ARG A 71 -12.21 7.37 -7.98
CA ARG A 71 -13.23 7.40 -6.93
C ARG A 71 -12.61 6.98 -5.60
N VAL A 72 -12.70 7.80 -4.57
CA VAL A 72 -12.05 7.63 -3.26
C VAL A 72 -13.06 7.54 -2.09
N ALA A 73 -14.36 7.72 -2.37
CA ALA A 73 -15.44 7.53 -1.42
C ALA A 73 -16.70 7.01 -2.14
N ASP A 74 -17.60 6.39 -1.39
CA ASP A 74 -18.93 6.03 -1.86
C ASP A 74 -19.87 7.25 -1.85
N GLY A 75 -20.86 7.26 -2.74
CA GLY A 75 -21.80 8.39 -2.89
C GLY A 75 -21.16 9.60 -3.58
N GLU A 76 -21.66 10.80 -3.28
CA GLU A 76 -21.18 12.05 -3.92
C GLU A 76 -19.96 12.67 -3.22
N GLY A 77 -19.64 12.23 -2.00
CA GLY A 77 -18.62 12.86 -1.15
C GLY A 77 -19.15 14.14 -0.49
N THR A 78 -18.24 15.03 -0.12
CA THR A 78 -18.57 16.38 0.38
C THR A 78 -17.93 17.45 -0.51
N ASP A 79 -18.34 18.70 -0.38
CA ASP A 79 -17.74 19.81 -1.14
C ASP A 79 -16.21 19.92 -0.90
N ASP A 80 -15.77 19.68 0.33
CA ASP A 80 -14.34 19.66 0.69
C ASP A 80 -13.64 18.33 0.35
N ALA A 81 -14.43 17.26 0.22
CA ALA A 81 -13.96 15.92 -0.09
C ALA A 81 -14.82 15.20 -1.14
N PRO A 82 -14.74 15.64 -2.42
CA PRO A 82 -15.48 15.00 -3.50
C PRO A 82 -15.11 13.53 -3.61
N ALA A 83 -16.12 12.70 -3.91
CA ALA A 83 -15.94 11.26 -4.05
C ALA A 83 -15.04 10.89 -5.22
N VAL A 84 -14.86 11.76 -6.22
CA VAL A 84 -13.93 11.58 -7.33
C VAL A 84 -12.85 12.64 -7.28
N ARG A 85 -11.59 12.22 -7.38
CA ARG A 85 -10.40 13.08 -7.38
C ARG A 85 -9.65 12.94 -8.69
N GLY A 86 -9.19 14.08 -9.22
CA GLY A 86 -8.20 14.12 -10.29
C GLY A 86 -6.80 13.87 -9.74
N ILE A 87 -6.11 12.82 -10.21
CA ILE A 87 -4.80 12.40 -9.71
C ILE A 87 -3.83 12.26 -10.89
N VAL A 88 -2.66 12.91 -10.78
CA VAL A 88 -1.55 12.70 -11.71
C VAL A 88 -0.78 11.46 -11.29
N CYS A 89 -0.67 10.47 -12.18
CA CYS A 89 0.13 9.27 -11.94
C CYS A 89 1.04 8.97 -13.13
N GLY A 90 2.30 8.60 -12.88
CA GLY A 90 3.24 8.19 -13.92
C GLY A 90 3.31 6.68 -14.17
N ALA A 91 2.54 5.88 -13.42
CA ALA A 91 2.59 4.42 -13.49
C ALA A 91 1.68 3.88 -14.62
N ASN A 92 2.04 2.70 -15.13
CA ASN A 92 1.44 2.14 -16.35
C ASN A 92 0.75 0.79 -16.08
N ASN A 93 0.86 0.27 -14.85
CA ASN A 93 0.46 -1.07 -14.43
C ASN A 93 -0.92 -1.11 -13.75
N PHE A 94 -1.80 -0.19 -14.12
CA PHE A 94 -3.21 -0.17 -13.70
C PHE A 94 -4.09 0.27 -14.87
N PHE A 95 -5.37 -0.08 -14.78
CA PHE A 95 -6.41 0.16 -15.77
C PHE A 95 -7.68 0.71 -15.11
N ALA A 96 -8.64 1.17 -15.92
CA ALA A 96 -9.97 1.50 -15.43
C ALA A 96 -10.62 0.27 -14.76
N GLY A 97 -11.24 0.49 -13.60
CA GLY A 97 -11.80 -0.54 -12.71
C GLY A 97 -10.84 -1.05 -11.62
N ASP A 98 -9.53 -0.78 -11.73
CA ASP A 98 -8.58 -1.27 -10.74
C ASP A 98 -8.72 -0.54 -9.40
N LYS A 99 -8.55 -1.30 -8.31
CA LYS A 99 -8.47 -0.76 -6.95
C LYS A 99 -7.03 -0.37 -6.63
N VAL A 100 -6.85 0.87 -6.17
CA VAL A 100 -5.54 1.47 -5.86
C VAL A 100 -5.56 2.09 -4.49
N VAL A 101 -4.38 2.28 -3.88
CA VAL A 101 -4.24 3.05 -2.64
C VAL A 101 -4.01 4.51 -3.00
N VAL A 102 -4.82 5.41 -2.42
CA VAL A 102 -4.72 6.86 -2.60
C VAL A 102 -4.50 7.54 -1.26
N THR A 103 -3.86 8.71 -1.29
CA THR A 103 -3.48 9.52 -0.12
C THR A 103 -3.71 11.00 -0.39
#